data_AF-A0A4Y9UC58-F1
#
_entry.id   AF-A0A4Y9UC58-F1
#
_cell.length_a   1.000
_cell.length_b   1.000
_cell.length_c   1.000
_cell.angle_alpha   90.00
_cell.angle_beta   90.00
_cell.angle_gamma   90.00
#
_symmetry.space_group_name_H-M   'P 1'
#
loop_
_entity.id
_entity.type
_entity.pdbx_description
1 polymer ?
#
loop_
_entity_poly.entity_id
_entity_poly.type
_entity_poly.pdbx_seq_one_letter_code
_entity_poly.pdbx_strand_id
1 'polypeptide(L)' 'MRTKDVTKAAALYMLKNGLASYKEVAELSGRSRQLIRIWGGKVGAPGARKRYLKKVWTRAKRLRG' A
#
# COMPACT_ATOMS: atom_id res chain seq x y z
N MET A 1 -21.56 -1.24 -19.15
CA MET A 1 -21.12 -1.82 -17.86
C MET A 1 -19.79 -1.18 -17.47
N ARG A 2 -19.77 -0.22 -16.53
CA ARG A 2 -18.51 0.35 -16.02
C ARG A 2 -17.84 -0.71 -15.16
N THR A 3 -16.91 -1.47 -15.72
CA THR A 3 -15.95 -2.26 -14.94
C THR A 3 -15.22 -1.27 -14.03
N LYS A 4 -15.69 -1.14 -12.78
CA LYS A 4 -14.92 -0.45 -11.73
C LYS A 4 -13.56 -1.11 -11.76
N ASP A 5 -12.52 -0.32 -12.03
CA ASP A 5 -11.14 -0.81 -12.16
C ASP A 5 -10.74 -1.54 -10.86
N VAL A 6 -10.93 -2.86 -10.85
CA VAL A 6 -10.75 -3.73 -9.68
C VAL A 6 -9.29 -3.67 -9.24
N THR A 7 -8.37 -3.55 -10.20
CA THR A 7 -6.94 -3.35 -9.96
C THR A 7 -6.69 -2.05 -9.19
N LYS A 8 -7.32 -0.94 -9.59
CA LYS A 8 -7.21 0.33 -8.86
C LYS A 8 -7.78 0.23 -7.45
N ALA A 9 -8.91 -0.44 -7.27
CA ALA A 9 -9.50 -0.63 -5.94
C ALA A 9 -8.59 -1.43 -5.01
N ALA A 10 -8.02 -2.55 -5.51
CA ALA A 10 -7.06 -3.37 -4.77
C ALA A 10 -5.78 -2.58 -4.43
N ALA A 11 -5.22 -1.84 -5.39
CA ALA A 11 -4.05 -0.98 -5.18
C ALA A 11 -4.31 0.05 -4.08
N LEU A 12 -5.44 0.76 -4.13
CA LEU A 12 -5.80 1.75 -3.11
C LEU A 12 -5.98 1.12 -1.73
N TYR A 13 -6.58 -0.07 -1.64
CA TYR A 13 -6.72 -0.80 -0.38
C TYR A 13 -5.36 -1.14 0.23
N MET A 14 -4.43 -1.71 -0.55
CA MET A 14 -3.09 -2.07 -0.07
C MET A 14 -2.31 -0.84 0.41
N LEU A 15 -2.39 0.25 -0.35
CA LEU A 15 -1.68 1.50 -0.05
C LEU A 15 -2.25 2.23 1.16
N LYS A 16 -3.59 2.34 1.27
CA LYS A 16 -4.26 3.01 2.39
C LYS A 16 -3.96 2.33 3.73
N ASN A 17 -3.80 1.01 3.72
CA ASN A 17 -3.50 0.22 4.92
C ASN A 17 -2.00 0.04 5.19
N GLY A 18 -1.12 0.56 4.31
CA GLY A 18 0.33 0.43 4.46
C GLY A 18 0.84 -1.01 4.30
N LEU A 19 0.06 -1.87 3.64
CA LEU A 19 0.36 -3.29 3.44
C LEU A 19 1.52 -3.46 2.45
N ALA A 20 1.56 -2.61 1.43
CA ALA A 20 2.57 -2.63 0.38
C ALA A 20 3.05 -1.22 0.04
N SER A 21 4.26 -1.13 -0.50
CA SER A 21 4.87 0.05 -1.09
C SER A 21 4.38 0.27 -2.52
N TYR A 22 4.68 1.44 -3.09
CA TYR A 22 4.36 1.73 -4.49
C TYR A 22 5.04 0.78 -5.49
N LYS A 23 6.23 0.26 -5.16
CA LYS A 23 6.94 -0.68 -6.01
C LYS A 23 6.23 -2.03 -6.03
N GLU A 24 5.95 -2.58 -4.85
CA GLU A 24 5.26 -3.87 -4.70
C GLU A 24 3.87 -3.84 -5.36
N VAL A 25 3.10 -2.76 -5.18
CA VAL A 25 1.79 -2.62 -5.84
C VAL A 25 1.92 -2.49 -7.37
N ALA A 26 2.95 -1.82 -7.87
CA ALA A 26 3.19 -1.73 -9.32
C ALA A 26 3.49 -3.10 -9.93
N GLU A 27 4.34 -3.89 -9.27
CA GLU A 27 4.65 -5.27 -9.68
C GLU A 27 3.41 -6.17 -9.65
N LEU A 28 2.65 -6.16 -8.54
CA LEU A 28 1.44 -6.98 -8.39
C LEU A 28 0.32 -6.61 -9.38
N SER A 29 0.20 -5.32 -9.72
CA SER A 29 -0.85 -4.83 -10.61
C SER A 29 -0.47 -4.83 -12.10
N GLY A 30 0.81 -5.10 -12.42
CA GLY A 30 1.34 -4.93 -13.77
C GLY A 30 1.25 -3.48 -14.28
N ARG A 31 1.20 -2.49 -13.39
CA ARG A 31 1.05 -1.07 -13.74
C ARG A 31 2.34 -0.30 -13.51
N SER A 32 2.46 0.85 -14.18
CA SER A 32 3.61 1.73 -13.97
C SER A 32 3.62 2.29 -12.54
N ARG A 33 4.82 2.39 -11.96
CA ARG A 33 5.02 2.96 -10.62
C ARG A 33 4.51 4.40 -10.51
N GLN A 34 4.56 5.17 -11.60
CA GLN A 34 4.04 6.54 -11.66
C GLN A 34 2.52 6.58 -11.46
N LEU A 35 1.78 5.69 -12.12
CA LEU A 35 0.33 5.57 -11.94
C LEU A 35 -0.02 5.22 -10.49
N ILE A 36 0.69 4.25 -9.92
CA ILE A 36 0.50 3.85 -8.52
C ILE A 36 0.82 4.99 -7.55
N ARG A 37 1.84 5.82 -7.84
CA ARG A 37 2.18 7.00 -7.03
C ARG A 37 1.06 8.04 -7.06
N ILE A 38 0.44 8.28 -8.21
CA ILE A 38 -0.72 9.19 -8.34
C ILE A 38 -1.90 8.68 -7.50
N TRP A 39 -2.19 7.38 -7.55
CA TRP A 39 -3.26 6.77 -6.76
C TRP A 39 -2.94 6.82 -5.25
N GLY A 40 -1.73 6.42 -4.88
CA GLY A 40 -1.25 6.36 -3.50
C GLY A 40 -1.17 7.72 -2.80
N GLY A 41 -0.86 8.78 -3.56
CA GLY A 41 -0.88 10.15 -3.07
C GLY A 41 -2.24 10.57 -2.50
N LYS A 42 -3.33 10.11 -3.12
CA LYS A 42 -4.71 10.43 -2.68
C LYS A 42 -5.10 9.79 -1.35
N VAL A 43 -4.36 8.76 -0.91
CA VAL A 43 -4.66 8.01 0.32
C VAL A 43 -3.55 8.12 1.37
N GLY A 44 -2.56 9.01 1.19
CA GLY A 44 -1.48 9.21 2.15
C GLY A 44 -0.62 7.96 2.38
N ALA A 45 -0.43 7.14 1.34
CA ALA A 45 0.19 5.82 1.45
C ALA A 45 1.57 5.77 2.15
N PRO A 46 2.49 6.76 2.00
CA PRO A 46 3.78 6.72 2.70
C PRO A 46 3.61 6.78 4.22
N GLY A 47 2.68 7.61 4.69
CA GLY A 47 2.34 7.71 6.11
C GLY A 47 1.69 6.43 6.63
N ALA A 48 0.78 5.84 5.85
CA ALA A 48 0.16 4.56 6.18
C ALA A 48 1.21 3.43 6.31
N ARG A 49 2.15 3.34 5.36
CA ARG A 49 3.24 2.36 5.37
C ARG A 49 4.13 2.51 6.60
N LYS A 50 4.54 3.74 6.93
CA LYS A 50 5.35 4.01 8.13
C LYS A 50 4.64 3.59 9.42
N ARG A 51 3.35 3.89 9.55
CA ARG A 51 2.54 3.48 10.72
C ARG A 51 2.42 1.96 10.83
N TYR A 52 2.15 1.28 9.71
CA TYR A 52 2.06 -0.18 9.67
C TYR A 52 3.37 -0.84 10.11
N LEU A 53 4.50 -0.42 9.54
CA LEU A 53 5.82 -0.96 9.89
C LEU A 53 6.17 -0.70 11.35
N LYS A 54 5.86 0.48 11.89
CA LYS A 54 6.06 0.76 13.32
C LYS A 54 5.25 -0.20 14.20
N LYS A 55 3.98 -0.46 13.86
CA LYS A 55 3.13 -1.40 14.60
C LYS A 55 3.70 -2.83 14.56
N VAL A 56 4.12 -3.30 13.38
CA VAL A 56 4.73 -4.63 13.22
C VAL A 56 6.03 -4.73 13.99
N TRP A 57 6.89 -3.71 13.91
CA TRP A 57 8.15 -3.64 14.65
C TRP A 57 7.94 -3.71 16.17
N THR A 58 7.05 -2.89 16.72
CA THR A 58 6.73 -2.90 18.16
C THR A 58 6.23 -4.28 18.59
N ARG A 59 5.38 -4.93 17.79
CA ARG A 59 4.90 -6.28 18.07
C ARG A 59 6.05 -7.30 18.05
N ALA A 60 6.92 -7.24 17.04
CA ALA A 60 8.07 -8.15 16.92
C ALA A 60 9.03 -7.99 18.11
N LYS A 61 9.28 -6.75 18.54
CA LYS A 61 10.11 -6.47 19.73
C LYS A 61 9.53 -7.09 21.00
N ARG A 62 8.21 -6.94 21.24
CA ARG A 62 7.54 -7.52 22.43
C ARG A 62 7.56 -9.05 22.46
N LEU A 63 7.57 -9.71 21.30
CA LEU A 63 7.55 -11.18 21.24
C LEU A 63 8.95 -11.80 21.40
N ARG A 64 10.01 -11.01 21.30
CA ARG A 64 11.40 -11.49 21.29
C ARG A 64 12.25 -10.98 22.47
N GLY A 65 11.72 -10.09 23.30
CA GLY A 65 12.35 -9.59 24.52
C GLY A 65 11.42 -9.79 25.68
#